data_AF-A0A3D4A7E6-F1
#
_entry.id   AF-A0A3D4A7E6-F1
#
_cell.length_a   1.000
_cell.length_b   1.000
_cell.length_c   1.000
_cell.angle_alpha   90.00
_cell.angle_beta   90.00
_cell.angle_gamma   90.00
#
_symmetry.space_group_name_H-M   'P 1'
#
loop_
_entity.id
_entity.type
_entity.pdbx_description
1 polymer ?
#
loop_
_entity_poly.entity_id
_entity_poly.type
_entity_poly.pdbx_seq_one_letter_code
_entity_poly.pdbx_strand_id
1 'polypeptide(L)'
;NGDLYVTFFAESETRVDMDGVDVGIRQTTAYPNDGEVSIEINPTEPVDFRLRLRVPTWTGDQFVPGALYRYVGDSNERATVTVNGKPVQLQVVKGFTTIEREWKRGDRVVLSLPMPLRITQCHPSVEANVGRIAFTRGPFVMCAEGVDNDGATQRFFVDRLPNVSKTKVYTTAIDSGSFIQASVGVKTLTSSGGTARSKLELTPYYAWNNRGTSSMTVWFPRDKSQAVYDPHVLPRESIFTELSASHTSDLDTVNAIGDGKEPEWSSGNKVPRWTSRPQKG
;
A
#
# COMPACT_ATOMS: atom_id res chain seq x y z
N ASN A 1 16.84 12.91 32.26
CA ASN A 1 16.44 12.15 31.05
C ASN A 1 14.96 12.48 30.83
N GLY A 2 14.65 13.52 30.05
CA GLY A 2 13.35 14.21 30.09
C GLY A 2 12.82 14.62 28.71
N ASP A 3 12.90 13.70 27.73
CA ASP A 3 12.32 13.91 26.41
C ASP A 3 11.14 12.93 26.23
N LEU A 4 10.00 13.43 25.78
CA LEU A 4 8.82 12.63 25.43
C LEU A 4 8.83 12.32 23.93
N TYR A 5 8.86 11.04 23.56
CA TYR A 5 8.86 10.59 22.16
C TYR A 5 7.49 10.11 21.72
N VAL A 6 6.97 10.68 20.63
CA VAL A 6 5.74 10.21 19.96
C VAL A 6 6.16 9.50 18.67
N THR A 7 6.10 8.17 18.70
CA THR A 7 6.58 7.30 17.61
C THR A 7 5.44 6.71 16.78
N PHE A 8 4.28 6.47 17.36
CA PHE A 8 3.10 5.96 16.65
C PHE A 8 1.94 6.94 16.80
N PHE A 9 1.14 7.04 15.73
CA PHE A 9 -0.02 7.92 15.66
C PHE A 9 -1.27 7.07 15.62
N ALA A 10 -2.03 7.14 16.70
CA ALA A 10 -3.32 6.49 16.88
C ALA A 10 -4.07 7.26 17.97
N GLU A 11 -5.39 7.23 17.92
CA GLU A 11 -6.20 7.76 19.02
C GLU A 11 -5.82 7.03 20.32
N SER A 12 -5.37 7.80 21.30
CA SER A 12 -4.81 7.25 22.54
C SER A 12 -4.80 8.29 23.65
N GLU A 13 -4.82 7.83 24.89
CA GLU A 13 -4.65 8.67 26.07
C GLU A 13 -3.75 7.95 27.07
N THR A 14 -2.76 8.66 27.62
CA THR A 14 -1.82 8.12 28.60
C THR A 14 -1.37 9.20 29.57
N ARG A 15 -0.72 8.79 30.65
CA ARG A 15 -0.01 9.65 31.59
C ARG A 15 1.47 9.27 31.63
N VAL A 16 2.34 10.26 31.77
CA VAL A 16 3.78 10.08 31.90
C VAL A 16 4.32 11.01 32.97
N ASP A 17 5.34 10.58 33.70
CA ASP A 17 6.08 11.43 34.62
C ASP A 17 7.17 12.19 33.85
N MET A 18 7.19 13.51 33.99
CA MET A 18 8.24 14.38 33.44
C MET A 18 8.82 15.20 34.60
N ASP A 19 10.02 14.82 35.04
CA ASP A 19 10.73 15.47 36.17
C ASP A 19 9.85 15.59 37.45
N GLY A 20 9.08 14.53 37.77
CA GLY A 20 8.20 14.49 38.94
C GLY A 20 6.81 15.08 38.75
N VAL A 21 6.50 15.61 37.55
CA VAL A 21 5.19 16.15 37.19
C VAL A 21 4.40 15.11 36.40
N ASP A 22 3.16 14.81 36.83
CA ASP A 22 2.23 13.96 36.07
C ASP A 22 1.70 14.72 34.84
N VAL A 23 1.98 14.20 33.65
CA VAL A 23 1.60 14.79 32.38
C VAL A 23 0.62 13.88 31.63
N GLY A 24 -0.64 14.32 31.54
CA GLY A 24 -1.63 13.70 30.67
C GLY A 24 -1.35 14.02 29.20
N ILE A 25 -1.35 13.01 28.34
CA ILE A 25 -1.15 13.12 26.90
C ILE A 25 -2.35 12.47 26.20
N ARG A 26 -3.01 13.21 25.32
CA ARG A 26 -4.10 12.69 24.49
C ARG A 26 -3.82 12.92 23.02
N GLN A 27 -3.87 11.87 22.22
CA GLN A 27 -3.82 11.93 20.76
C GLN A 27 -5.22 11.78 20.18
N THR A 28 -5.59 12.65 19.24
CA THR A 28 -6.81 12.54 18.44
C THR A 28 -6.41 12.61 16.97
N THR A 29 -6.76 11.58 16.20
CA THR A 29 -6.37 11.47 14.79
C THR A 29 -7.21 10.43 14.07
N ALA A 30 -7.42 10.62 12.76
CA ALA A 30 -7.94 9.59 11.86
C ALA A 30 -6.83 8.81 11.13
N TYR A 31 -5.57 8.92 11.59
CA TYR A 31 -4.46 8.10 11.12
C TYR A 31 -4.80 6.61 11.27
N PRO A 32 -4.46 5.74 10.29
CA PRO A 32 -3.67 6.00 9.07
C PRO A 32 -4.45 6.51 7.84
N ASN A 33 -5.74 6.78 7.96
CA ASN A 33 -6.55 7.23 6.81
C ASN A 33 -6.31 8.71 6.48
N ASP A 34 -6.07 9.53 7.51
CA ASP A 34 -5.73 10.94 7.40
C ASP A 34 -4.38 11.28 8.10
N GLY A 35 -3.79 12.41 7.69
CA GLY A 35 -2.48 12.87 8.14
C GLY A 35 -2.47 13.84 9.31
N GLU A 36 -3.62 14.32 9.79
CA GLU A 36 -3.69 15.24 10.92
C GLU A 36 -3.62 14.48 12.26
N VAL A 37 -2.64 14.83 13.09
CA VAL A 37 -2.47 14.32 14.45
C VAL A 37 -2.50 15.47 15.43
N SER A 38 -3.53 15.51 16.26
CA SER A 38 -3.62 16.46 17.37
C SER A 38 -3.17 15.81 18.66
N ILE A 39 -2.26 16.46 19.38
CA ILE A 39 -1.70 16.00 20.66
C ILE A 39 -1.99 17.09 21.70
N GLU A 40 -2.81 16.77 22.69
CA GLU A 40 -3.08 17.62 23.84
C GLU A 40 -2.17 17.23 25.00
N ILE A 41 -1.56 18.22 25.64
CA ILE A 41 -0.60 18.07 26.72
C ILE A 41 -1.16 18.74 27.98
N ASN A 42 -1.32 17.94 29.03
CA ASN A 42 -2.05 18.30 30.24
C ASN A 42 -1.26 17.95 31.50
N PRO A 43 -0.18 18.70 31.81
CA PRO A 43 0.54 18.55 33.05
C PRO A 43 -0.26 19.08 34.24
N THR A 44 -0.03 18.52 35.44
CA THR A 44 -0.66 19.00 36.68
C THR A 44 -0.16 20.38 37.11
N GLU A 45 1.08 20.71 36.76
CA GLU A 45 1.71 22.03 36.93
C GLU A 45 2.64 22.32 35.72
N PRO A 46 3.01 23.58 35.44
CA PRO A 46 3.91 23.89 34.33
C PRO A 46 5.24 23.13 34.42
N VAL A 47 5.68 22.50 33.32
CA VAL A 47 6.90 21.69 33.29
C VAL A 47 7.64 21.84 31.97
N ASP A 48 8.97 21.97 32.03
CA ASP A 48 9.84 22.02 30.87
C ASP A 48 10.20 20.61 30.41
N PHE A 49 9.92 20.30 29.15
CA PHE A 49 10.46 19.10 28.51
C PHE A 49 10.45 19.21 26.99
N ARG A 50 11.21 18.32 26.33
CA ARG A 50 11.24 18.24 24.87
C ARG A 50 10.23 17.22 24.38
N LEU A 51 9.33 17.64 23.52
CA LEU A 51 8.46 16.76 22.75
C LEU A 51 9.14 16.42 21.42
N ARG A 52 9.36 15.13 21.15
CA ARG A 52 9.94 14.64 19.89
C ARG A 52 8.89 13.89 19.10
N LEU A 53 8.54 14.43 17.94
CA LEU A 53 7.53 13.85 17.05
C LEU A 53 8.23 13.17 15.87
N ARG A 54 7.91 11.90 15.63
CA ARG A 54 8.42 11.20 14.44
C ARG A 54 7.89 11.89 13.19
N VAL A 55 8.79 12.21 12.26
CA VAL A 55 8.45 12.64 10.90
C VAL A 55 8.72 11.47 9.97
N PRO A 56 7.68 10.76 9.49
CA PRO A 56 7.86 9.57 8.68
C PRO A 56 8.56 9.87 7.34
N THR A 57 9.40 8.95 6.85
CA THR A 57 10.12 9.17 5.57
C THR A 57 9.20 9.43 4.39
N TRP A 58 8.04 8.79 4.36
CA TRP A 58 7.06 8.92 3.28
C TRP A 58 6.47 10.34 3.14
N THR A 59 6.61 11.22 4.14
CA THR A 59 6.25 12.65 4.00
C THR A 59 7.30 13.47 3.24
N GLY A 60 8.46 12.88 2.95
CA GLY A 60 9.55 13.51 2.20
C GLY A 60 9.73 12.87 0.82
N ASP A 61 10.97 12.49 0.54
CA ASP A 61 11.42 12.10 -0.81
C ASP A 61 11.51 10.58 -1.05
N GLN A 62 11.26 9.75 -0.02
CA GLN A 62 11.33 8.29 -0.13
C GLN A 62 10.32 7.58 0.78
N PHE A 63 9.80 6.43 0.37
CA PHE A 63 8.84 5.65 1.16
C PHE A 63 9.48 5.07 2.43
N VAL A 64 10.64 4.43 2.28
CA VAL A 64 11.45 3.86 3.37
C VAL A 64 12.90 4.37 3.27
N PRO A 65 13.66 4.43 4.38
CA PRO A 65 15.07 4.80 4.34
C PRO A 65 15.92 3.88 3.44
N GLY A 66 16.92 4.46 2.77
CA GLY A 66 17.92 3.72 2.00
C GLY A 66 17.68 3.79 0.48
N ALA A 67 18.53 3.11 -0.29
CA ALA A 67 18.52 3.20 -1.76
C ALA A 67 17.58 2.20 -2.46
N LEU A 68 16.92 1.32 -1.69
CA LEU A 68 16.12 0.21 -2.24
C LEU A 68 14.87 0.70 -3.00
N TYR A 69 14.29 1.82 -2.55
CA TYR A 69 13.09 2.39 -3.14
C TYR A 69 13.21 3.90 -3.24
N ARG A 70 12.71 4.49 -4.32
CA ARG A 70 12.66 5.94 -4.51
C ARG A 70 11.32 6.37 -5.07
N TYR A 71 10.86 7.56 -4.68
CA TYR A 71 9.73 8.16 -5.35
C TYR A 71 10.09 8.64 -6.74
N VAL A 72 9.11 8.57 -7.64
CA VAL A 72 9.18 9.16 -8.98
C VAL A 72 7.95 10.02 -9.25
N GLY A 73 8.15 11.13 -9.96
CA GLY A 73 7.15 12.20 -10.08
C GLY A 73 7.25 13.23 -8.96
N ASP A 74 6.57 14.35 -9.14
CA ASP A 74 6.70 15.52 -8.26
C ASP A 74 5.72 15.46 -7.08
N SER A 75 6.20 15.86 -5.91
CA SER A 75 5.36 16.20 -4.75
C SER A 75 6.04 17.28 -3.92
N ASN A 76 5.36 18.42 -3.76
CA ASN A 76 5.84 19.57 -3.00
C ASN A 76 5.21 19.65 -1.61
N GLU A 77 4.41 18.66 -1.24
CA GLU A 77 3.79 18.62 0.08
C GLU A 77 4.84 18.22 1.13
N ARG A 78 4.80 18.88 2.28
CA ARG A 78 5.75 18.68 3.38
C ARG A 78 5.01 18.63 4.70
N ALA A 79 5.53 17.84 5.64
CA ALA A 79 5.00 17.83 6.99
C ALA A 79 5.09 19.22 7.63
N THR A 80 4.09 19.60 8.40
CA THR A 80 4.08 20.85 9.17
C THR A 80 3.68 20.58 10.61
N VAL A 81 4.10 21.45 11.52
CA VAL A 81 3.74 21.36 12.92
C VAL A 81 3.36 22.73 13.46
N THR A 82 2.31 22.77 14.26
CA THR A 82 1.88 23.97 14.98
C THR A 82 1.75 23.67 16.47
N VAL A 83 1.95 24.70 17.29
CA VAL A 83 1.66 24.63 18.72
C VAL A 83 0.77 25.81 19.08
N ASN A 84 -0.40 25.52 19.65
CA ASN A 84 -1.45 26.50 19.94
C ASN A 84 -1.80 27.37 18.72
N GLY A 85 -1.88 26.73 17.54
CA GLY A 85 -2.17 27.39 16.26
C GLY A 85 -1.01 28.17 15.64
N LYS A 86 0.15 28.27 16.30
CA LYS A 86 1.33 28.96 15.76
C LYS A 86 2.26 27.98 15.06
N PRO A 87 2.68 28.25 13.81
CA PRO A 87 3.66 27.41 13.11
C PRO A 87 4.97 27.31 13.87
N VAL A 88 5.55 26.10 13.89
CA VAL A 88 6.89 25.84 14.40
C VAL A 88 7.76 25.35 13.25
N GLN A 89 9.02 25.80 13.22
CA GLN A 89 9.96 25.37 12.19
C GLN A 89 10.23 23.86 12.34
N LEU A 90 9.97 23.11 11.27
CA LEU A 90 10.19 21.67 11.25
C LEU A 90 11.66 21.37 10.93
N GLN A 91 12.45 21.03 11.95
CA GLN A 91 13.83 20.59 11.79
C GLN A 91 13.91 19.10 12.13
N VAL A 92 14.11 18.26 11.10
CA VAL A 92 14.14 16.80 11.27
C VAL A 92 15.55 16.31 11.52
N VAL A 93 15.81 15.83 12.73
CA VAL A 93 17.08 15.20 13.11
C VAL A 93 16.80 13.74 13.43
N LYS A 94 17.45 12.82 12.70
CA LYS A 94 17.29 11.36 12.87
C LYS A 94 15.82 10.90 12.85
N GLY A 95 14.99 11.54 12.01
CA GLY A 95 13.58 11.19 11.84
C GLY A 95 12.61 11.82 12.85
N PHE A 96 13.07 12.75 13.70
CA PHE A 96 12.22 13.46 14.66
C PHE A 96 12.36 14.97 14.52
N THR A 97 11.23 15.69 14.66
CA THR A 97 11.24 17.13 14.96
C THR A 97 11.11 17.31 16.46
N THR A 98 11.81 18.29 17.02
CA THR A 98 11.86 18.54 18.47
C THR A 98 11.22 19.88 18.79
N ILE A 99 10.33 19.89 19.79
CA ILE A 99 9.69 21.08 20.33
C ILE A 99 10.08 21.16 21.80
N GLU A 100 10.86 22.18 22.16
CA GLU A 100 11.35 22.41 23.51
C GLU A 100 10.67 23.67 24.06
N ARG A 101 9.93 23.52 25.17
CA ARG A 101 9.21 24.59 25.83
C ARG A 101 8.73 24.17 27.22
N GLU A 102 8.29 25.16 27.99
CA GLU A 102 7.42 24.96 29.14
C GLU A 102 6.02 24.59 28.64
N TRP A 103 5.52 23.44 29.08
CA TRP A 103 4.20 22.93 28.76
C TRP A 103 3.21 23.27 29.88
N LYS A 104 2.02 23.72 29.48
CA LYS A 104 0.91 24.06 30.37
C LYS A 104 -0.31 23.24 30.01
N ARG A 105 -1.20 23.07 30.97
CA ARG A 105 -2.47 22.39 30.75
C ARG A 105 -3.23 22.98 29.56
N GLY A 106 -3.63 22.10 28.64
CA GLY A 106 -4.36 22.46 27.42
C GLY A 106 -3.48 22.90 26.25
N ASP A 107 -2.15 22.88 26.38
CA ASP A 107 -1.27 23.09 25.22
C ASP A 107 -1.56 22.02 24.16
N ARG A 108 -1.67 22.46 22.90
CA ARG A 108 -2.04 21.61 21.78
C ARG A 108 -1.00 21.67 20.68
N VAL A 109 -0.50 20.51 20.29
CA VAL A 109 0.40 20.33 19.15
C VAL A 109 -0.38 19.69 18.02
N VAL A 110 -0.32 20.25 16.82
CA VAL A 110 -0.92 19.65 15.62
C VAL A 110 0.17 19.36 14.62
N LEU A 111 0.36 18.08 14.30
CA LEU A 111 1.26 17.59 13.28
C LEU A 111 0.43 17.23 12.04
N SER A 112 0.71 17.88 10.91
CA SER A 112 0.11 17.56 9.62
C SER A 112 1.10 16.77 8.78
N LEU A 113 0.70 15.57 8.37
CA LEU A 113 1.51 14.64 7.56
C LEU A 113 0.82 14.42 6.21
N PRO A 114 1.16 15.18 5.15
CA PRO A 114 0.49 15.05 3.87
C PRO A 114 0.56 13.63 3.30
N MET A 115 -0.59 13.08 2.92
CA MET A 115 -0.72 11.71 2.40
C MET A 115 -1.21 11.67 0.94
N PRO A 116 -0.49 12.28 -0.02
CA PRO A 116 -0.81 12.09 -1.44
C PRO A 116 -0.52 10.66 -1.88
N LEU A 117 -1.15 10.24 -2.97
CA LEU A 117 -0.73 9.04 -3.69
C LEU A 117 0.66 9.31 -4.31
N ARG A 118 1.59 8.38 -4.14
CA ARG A 118 2.97 8.46 -4.63
C ARG A 118 3.30 7.24 -5.46
N ILE A 119 4.22 7.40 -6.40
CA ILE A 119 4.72 6.31 -7.24
C ILE A 119 6.14 5.97 -6.79
N THR A 120 6.38 4.69 -6.55
CA THR A 120 7.65 4.16 -6.05
C THR A 120 8.28 3.25 -7.10
N GLN A 121 9.58 3.45 -7.34
CA GLN A 121 10.42 2.52 -8.11
C GLN A 121 11.32 1.72 -7.16
N CYS A 122 11.58 0.48 -7.53
CA CYS A 122 12.56 -0.37 -6.86
C CYS A 122 13.95 -0.21 -7.48
N HIS A 123 14.99 -0.49 -6.69
CA HIS A 123 16.37 -0.59 -7.16
C HIS A 123 16.48 -1.66 -8.27
N PRO A 124 17.24 -1.43 -9.35
CA PRO A 124 17.31 -2.34 -10.50
C PRO A 124 17.89 -3.73 -10.16
N SER A 125 18.62 -3.88 -9.06
CA SER A 125 19.11 -5.19 -8.58
C SER A 125 17.98 -6.11 -8.09
N VAL A 126 16.76 -5.61 -7.89
CA VAL A 126 15.60 -6.44 -7.59
C VAL A 126 14.95 -6.87 -8.91
N GLU A 127 15.44 -7.98 -9.47
CA GLU A 127 15.08 -8.46 -10.81
C GLU A 127 13.56 -8.58 -11.03
N ALA A 128 12.83 -9.05 -10.01
CA ALA A 128 11.37 -9.20 -10.05
C ALA A 128 10.62 -7.87 -10.34
N ASN A 129 11.23 -6.74 -9.98
CA ASN A 129 10.64 -5.40 -10.09
C ASN A 129 11.26 -4.55 -11.21
N VAL A 130 12.13 -5.12 -12.04
CA VAL A 130 12.70 -4.41 -13.19
C VAL A 130 11.58 -4.03 -14.16
N GLY A 131 11.54 -2.75 -14.51
CA GLY A 131 10.49 -2.19 -15.36
C GLY A 131 9.13 -2.11 -14.67
N ARG A 132 9.06 -2.13 -13.33
CA ARG A 132 7.81 -2.02 -12.58
C ARG A 132 7.78 -0.82 -11.62
N ILE A 133 6.58 -0.39 -11.25
CA ILE A 133 6.32 0.62 -10.23
C ILE A 133 5.26 0.14 -9.25
N ALA A 134 5.30 0.66 -8.03
CA ALA A 134 4.25 0.48 -7.04
C ALA A 134 3.62 1.84 -6.67
N PHE A 135 2.39 1.81 -6.17
CA PHE A 135 1.73 2.99 -5.60
C PHE A 135 1.71 2.90 -4.08
N THR A 136 1.92 4.03 -3.42
CA THR A 136 1.89 4.14 -1.96
C THR A 136 1.11 5.39 -1.54
N ARG A 137 0.44 5.38 -0.39
CA ARG A 137 -0.20 6.57 0.18
C ARG A 137 0.01 6.61 1.68
N GLY A 138 0.65 7.66 2.19
CA GLY A 138 1.00 7.71 3.61
C GLY A 138 1.82 6.47 4.02
N PRO A 139 1.41 5.72 5.06
CA PRO A 139 2.05 4.47 5.44
C PRO A 139 1.67 3.26 4.57
N PHE A 140 0.72 3.39 3.65
CA PHE A 140 0.18 2.26 2.89
C PHE A 140 0.96 1.94 1.62
N VAL A 141 1.24 0.66 1.42
CA VAL A 141 1.45 0.09 0.08
C VAL A 141 0.08 -0.21 -0.51
N MET A 142 -0.13 0.18 -1.77
CA MET A 142 -1.38 -0.04 -2.50
C MET A 142 -1.25 -1.21 -3.48
N CYS A 143 -2.36 -1.89 -3.75
CA CYS A 143 -2.51 -2.93 -4.75
C CYS A 143 -3.78 -2.71 -5.57
N ALA A 144 -3.84 -3.28 -6.77
CA ALA A 144 -5.11 -3.46 -7.48
C ALA A 144 -5.68 -4.83 -7.10
N GLU A 145 -6.99 -4.88 -6.86
CA GLU A 145 -7.74 -6.11 -6.62
C GLU A 145 -8.74 -6.32 -7.76
N GLY A 146 -8.90 -7.56 -8.22
CA GLY A 146 -9.72 -7.88 -9.38
C GLY A 146 -11.18 -7.49 -9.25
N VAL A 147 -11.72 -7.51 -8.02
CA VAL A 147 -13.09 -7.08 -7.72
C VAL A 147 -13.36 -5.62 -8.08
N ASP A 148 -12.34 -4.76 -8.05
CA ASP A 148 -12.46 -3.33 -8.40
C ASP A 148 -11.98 -3.01 -9.83
N ASN A 149 -11.42 -3.99 -10.54
CA ASN A 149 -10.58 -3.76 -11.73
C ASN A 149 -10.88 -4.69 -12.93
N ASP A 150 -12.10 -5.21 -12.99
CA ASP A 150 -12.59 -6.15 -14.02
C ASP A 150 -11.78 -7.46 -14.08
N GLY A 151 -11.41 -8.02 -12.93
CA GLY A 151 -10.73 -9.31 -12.85
C GLY A 151 -9.22 -9.23 -12.98
N ALA A 152 -8.67 -9.42 -14.18
CA ALA A 152 -7.23 -9.64 -14.40
C ALA A 152 -6.40 -8.38 -14.12
N THR A 153 -5.84 -8.21 -12.91
CA THR A 153 -5.07 -7.01 -12.54
C THR A 153 -3.69 -6.91 -13.23
N GLN A 154 -3.18 -8.02 -13.79
CA GLN A 154 -1.90 -8.07 -14.49
C GLN A 154 -1.94 -7.39 -15.87
N ARG A 155 -3.15 -7.06 -16.36
CA ARG A 155 -3.34 -6.39 -17.65
C ARG A 155 -2.93 -4.92 -17.64
N PHE A 156 -2.87 -4.32 -16.45
CA PHE A 156 -2.59 -2.90 -16.29
C PHE A 156 -1.10 -2.62 -16.46
N PHE A 157 -0.78 -1.53 -17.13
CA PHE A 157 0.59 -1.03 -17.25
C PHE A 157 0.62 0.49 -17.33
N VAL A 158 1.79 1.04 -17.01
CA VAL A 158 2.02 2.47 -16.83
C VAL A 158 3.19 2.93 -17.69
N ASP A 159 2.92 3.11 -18.98
CA ASP A 159 3.92 3.58 -19.96
C ASP A 159 4.42 5.00 -19.67
N ARG A 160 3.51 5.90 -19.30
CA ARG A 160 3.79 7.25 -18.82
C ARG A 160 3.38 7.37 -17.36
N LEU A 161 4.23 8.00 -16.53
CA LEU A 161 3.87 8.28 -15.14
C LEU A 161 2.59 9.14 -15.10
N PRO A 162 1.51 8.69 -14.43
CA PRO A 162 0.32 9.50 -14.25
C PRO A 162 0.61 10.65 -13.28
N ASN A 163 -0.11 11.76 -13.44
CA ASN A 163 -0.12 12.80 -12.41
C ASN A 163 -1.01 12.31 -11.25
N VAL A 164 -0.40 12.02 -10.11
CA VAL A 164 -1.07 11.50 -8.90
C VAL A 164 -1.25 12.57 -7.81
N SER A 165 -0.85 13.83 -8.06
CA SER A 165 -0.84 14.92 -7.06
C SER A 165 -2.21 15.21 -6.43
N LYS A 166 -3.30 14.96 -7.16
CA LYS A 166 -4.67 15.18 -6.69
C LYS A 166 -5.58 14.00 -7.05
N THR A 167 -5.05 12.78 -6.89
CA THR A 167 -5.84 11.57 -7.06
C THR A 167 -7.05 11.59 -6.12
N LYS A 168 -8.22 11.22 -6.65
CA LYS A 168 -9.42 11.03 -5.84
C LYS A 168 -9.18 9.88 -4.87
N VAL A 169 -9.32 10.16 -3.58
CA VAL A 169 -9.32 9.18 -2.49
C VAL A 169 -10.73 9.12 -1.90
N TYR A 170 -11.22 7.94 -1.59
CA TYR A 170 -12.53 7.72 -1.01
C TYR A 170 -12.53 6.52 -0.07
N THR A 171 -13.52 6.44 0.82
CA THR A 171 -13.65 5.32 1.77
C THR A 171 -14.60 4.28 1.22
N THR A 172 -14.20 3.01 1.33
CA THR A 172 -15.01 1.84 1.00
C THR A 172 -15.29 1.05 2.27
N ALA A 173 -16.57 0.78 2.51
CA ALA A 173 -17.04 0.01 3.64
C ALA A 173 -17.35 -1.43 3.22
N ILE A 174 -17.05 -2.36 4.10
CA ILE A 174 -17.35 -3.79 4.04
C ILE A 174 -17.88 -4.24 5.40
N ASP A 175 -18.39 -5.46 5.50
CA ASP A 175 -18.97 -5.96 6.75
C ASP A 175 -17.97 -5.97 7.92
N SER A 176 -16.68 -6.17 7.64
CA SER A 176 -15.61 -6.21 8.64
C SER A 176 -14.95 -4.86 8.94
N GLY A 177 -15.38 -3.76 8.30
CA GLY A 177 -14.83 -2.42 8.54
C GLY A 177 -14.80 -1.53 7.31
N SER A 178 -13.80 -0.67 7.22
CA SER A 178 -13.61 0.20 6.05
C SER A 178 -12.14 0.47 5.76
N PHE A 179 -11.84 0.83 4.52
CA PHE A 179 -10.51 1.20 4.07
C PHE A 179 -10.60 2.30 3.00
N ILE A 180 -9.53 3.06 2.86
CA ILE A 180 -9.42 4.07 1.79
C ILE A 180 -9.08 3.40 0.45
N GLN A 181 -9.55 3.95 -0.67
CA GLN A 181 -9.15 3.57 -2.01
C GLN A 181 -8.75 4.80 -2.82
N ALA A 182 -7.99 4.60 -3.89
CA ALA A 182 -7.53 5.66 -4.78
C ALA A 182 -7.70 5.25 -6.26
N SER A 183 -8.16 6.18 -7.10
CA SER A 183 -8.42 5.92 -8.53
C SER A 183 -7.40 6.64 -9.42
N VAL A 184 -6.67 5.91 -10.26
CA VAL A 184 -5.67 6.48 -11.17
C VAL A 184 -5.90 6.03 -12.61
N GLY A 185 -5.78 6.95 -13.58
CA GLY A 185 -5.89 6.62 -15.00
C GLY A 185 -4.60 6.00 -15.55
N VAL A 186 -4.68 4.81 -16.12
CA VAL A 186 -3.55 4.06 -16.69
C VAL A 186 -3.95 3.37 -18.00
N LYS A 187 -3.04 2.60 -18.60
CA LYS A 187 -3.35 1.75 -19.75
C LYS A 187 -3.57 0.30 -19.33
N THR A 188 -4.33 -0.41 -20.15
CA THR A 188 -4.66 -1.81 -19.97
C THR A 188 -4.53 -2.57 -21.29
N LEU A 189 -4.17 -3.85 -21.22
CA LEU A 189 -4.33 -4.78 -22.33
C LEU A 189 -5.80 -5.17 -22.50
N THR A 190 -6.24 -5.27 -23.75
CA THR A 190 -7.56 -5.82 -24.10
C THR A 190 -7.45 -7.32 -24.39
N SER A 191 -8.58 -8.03 -24.35
CA SER A 191 -8.66 -9.47 -24.72
C SER A 191 -8.16 -9.77 -26.13
N SER A 192 -8.26 -8.81 -27.04
CA SER A 192 -7.74 -8.90 -28.42
C SER A 192 -6.24 -8.58 -28.55
N GLY A 193 -5.50 -8.38 -27.45
CA GLY A 193 -4.09 -7.99 -27.45
C GLY A 193 -3.83 -6.50 -27.76
N GLY A 194 -4.91 -5.71 -27.89
CA GLY A 194 -4.88 -4.26 -28.05
C GLY A 194 -4.57 -3.53 -26.73
N THR A 195 -4.71 -2.20 -26.75
CA THR A 195 -4.53 -1.35 -25.58
C THR A 195 -5.71 -0.41 -25.42
N ALA A 196 -6.20 -0.25 -24.19
CA ALA A 196 -7.20 0.73 -23.83
C ALA A 196 -6.74 1.60 -22.66
N ARG A 197 -7.46 2.70 -22.42
CA ARG A 197 -7.33 3.48 -21.18
C ARG A 197 -8.39 3.02 -20.19
N SER A 198 -7.98 2.85 -18.94
CA SER A 198 -8.86 2.44 -17.85
C SER A 198 -8.51 3.16 -16.56
N LYS A 199 -9.47 3.22 -15.65
CA LYS A 199 -9.18 3.54 -14.25
C LYS A 199 -8.61 2.29 -13.58
N LEU A 200 -7.59 2.50 -12.78
CA LEU A 200 -7.00 1.52 -11.88
C LEU A 200 -7.42 1.92 -10.47
N GLU A 201 -8.24 1.09 -9.86
CA GLU A 201 -8.67 1.26 -8.49
C GLU A 201 -7.67 0.57 -7.56
N LEU A 202 -7.13 1.35 -6.63
CA LEU A 202 -6.07 0.95 -5.72
C LEU A 202 -6.61 0.82 -4.30
N THR A 203 -6.34 -0.32 -3.68
CA THR A 203 -6.71 -0.71 -2.32
C THR A 203 -5.44 -0.87 -1.49
N PRO A 204 -5.41 -0.47 -0.20
CA PRO A 204 -4.31 -0.77 0.69
C PRO A 204 -4.07 -2.27 0.74
N TYR A 205 -2.82 -2.70 0.62
CA TYR A 205 -2.47 -4.12 0.53
C TYR A 205 -3.07 -4.97 1.66
N TYR A 206 -3.15 -4.42 2.88
CA TYR A 206 -3.73 -5.12 4.03
C TYR A 206 -5.22 -5.47 3.87
N ALA A 207 -5.95 -4.75 3.01
CA ALA A 207 -7.39 -4.90 2.83
C ALA A 207 -7.76 -5.86 1.68
N TRP A 208 -6.77 -6.34 0.90
CA TRP A 208 -6.99 -7.34 -0.15
C TRP A 208 -7.58 -8.64 0.42
N ASN A 209 -8.35 -9.37 -0.40
CA ASN A 209 -8.90 -10.70 -0.12
C ASN A 209 -9.92 -10.72 1.04
N ASN A 210 -10.50 -9.56 1.36
CA ASN A 210 -11.64 -9.43 2.28
C ASN A 210 -13.00 -9.37 1.53
N ARG A 211 -12.98 -9.45 0.19
CA ARG A 211 -14.17 -9.33 -0.68
C ARG A 211 -14.27 -10.48 -1.68
N GLY A 212 -13.73 -11.64 -1.30
CA GLY A 212 -13.67 -12.84 -2.13
C GLY A 212 -12.35 -12.98 -2.91
N THR A 213 -12.14 -14.18 -3.44
CA THR A 213 -10.91 -14.54 -4.16
C THR A 213 -10.86 -13.83 -5.52
N SER A 214 -9.79 -13.08 -5.75
CA SER A 214 -9.56 -12.38 -7.02
C SER A 214 -8.08 -12.12 -7.28
N SER A 215 -7.74 -11.79 -8.52
CA SER A 215 -6.38 -11.39 -8.91
C SER A 215 -5.92 -10.14 -8.15
N MET A 216 -4.62 -10.05 -7.85
CA MET A 216 -4.02 -8.90 -7.18
C MET A 216 -2.65 -8.55 -7.76
N THR A 217 -2.37 -7.25 -7.87
CA THR A 217 -1.08 -6.72 -8.32
C THR A 217 -0.63 -5.53 -7.48
N VAL A 218 0.60 -5.57 -6.95
CA VAL A 218 1.29 -4.43 -6.31
C VAL A 218 2.21 -3.71 -7.29
N TRP A 219 2.98 -4.47 -8.08
CA TRP A 219 4.02 -3.96 -8.96
C TRP A 219 3.57 -3.96 -10.43
N PHE A 220 3.17 -2.79 -10.89
CA PHE A 220 2.64 -2.57 -12.23
C PHE A 220 3.75 -2.40 -13.26
N PRO A 221 3.72 -3.14 -14.37
CA PRO A 221 4.62 -2.94 -15.50
C PRO A 221 4.65 -1.49 -16.01
N ARG A 222 5.81 -1.08 -16.49
CA ARG A 222 6.04 0.18 -17.21
C ARG A 222 5.96 0.00 -18.72
N ASP A 223 5.97 -1.24 -19.20
CA ASP A 223 5.90 -1.57 -20.61
C ASP A 223 4.76 -2.56 -20.90
N LYS A 224 4.14 -2.41 -22.07
CA LYS A 224 3.04 -3.28 -22.53
C LYS A 224 3.45 -4.75 -22.58
N SER A 225 4.68 -5.05 -22.99
CA SER A 225 5.19 -6.43 -23.15
C SER A 225 5.27 -7.21 -21.85
N GLN A 226 5.30 -6.53 -20.70
CA GLN A 226 5.33 -7.12 -19.37
C GLN A 226 3.94 -7.22 -18.73
N ALA A 227 2.91 -6.66 -19.36
CA ALA A 227 1.52 -6.82 -18.95
C ALA A 227 0.94 -8.11 -19.53
N VAL A 228 0.00 -8.70 -18.81
CA VAL A 228 -0.66 -9.95 -19.21
C VAL A 228 -2.17 -9.77 -19.06
N TYR A 229 -2.89 -9.85 -20.16
CA TYR A 229 -4.34 -10.04 -20.11
C TYR A 229 -4.61 -11.53 -20.12
N ASP A 230 -4.83 -12.08 -18.93
CA ASP A 230 -5.34 -13.43 -18.80
C ASP A 230 -6.52 -13.40 -17.80
N PRO A 231 -7.76 -13.46 -18.29
CA PRO A 231 -8.95 -13.38 -17.45
C PRO A 231 -9.16 -14.63 -16.57
N HIS A 232 -8.38 -15.70 -16.79
CA HIS A 232 -8.48 -16.98 -16.11
C HIS A 232 -7.20 -17.41 -15.39
N VAL A 233 -6.12 -16.63 -15.48
CA VAL A 233 -4.99 -16.71 -14.56
C VAL A 233 -5.48 -16.24 -13.19
N LEU A 234 -6.01 -17.21 -12.45
CA LEU A 234 -5.48 -17.42 -11.13
C LEU A 234 -3.94 -17.36 -11.20
N PRO A 235 -3.25 -16.92 -10.14
CA PRO A 235 -1.80 -17.04 -10.08
C PRO A 235 -1.34 -18.43 -10.54
N ARG A 236 -0.04 -18.67 -10.64
CA ARG A 236 0.42 -20.05 -10.44
C ARG A 236 -0.07 -20.48 -9.03
N GLU A 237 -1.32 -20.98 -8.94
CA GLU A 237 -2.15 -21.49 -7.82
C GLU A 237 -3.67 -21.46 -8.16
N SER A 238 -4.26 -22.67 -8.30
CA SER A 238 -5.50 -23.18 -8.94
C SER A 238 -6.90 -22.89 -8.32
N ILE A 239 -8.03 -23.19 -9.03
CA ILE A 239 -9.46 -23.10 -8.57
C ILE A 239 -9.84 -24.16 -7.52
N PHE A 240 -8.87 -24.94 -7.10
CA PHE A 240 -9.02 -25.92 -6.05
C PHE A 240 -8.15 -25.47 -4.87
N THR A 241 -8.71 -25.46 -3.65
CA THR A 241 -7.95 -25.24 -2.42
C THR A 241 -7.00 -26.39 -2.10
N GLU A 242 -7.35 -27.61 -2.55
CA GLU A 242 -6.52 -28.80 -2.64
C GLU A 242 -7.04 -29.66 -3.81
N LEU A 243 -6.12 -30.30 -4.54
CA LEU A 243 -6.42 -31.11 -5.73
C LEU A 243 -5.81 -32.49 -5.53
N SER A 244 -6.63 -33.54 -5.44
CA SER A 244 -6.14 -34.91 -5.38
C SER A 244 -6.84 -35.80 -6.41
N ALA A 245 -6.03 -36.46 -7.24
CA ALA A 245 -6.49 -37.41 -8.25
C ALA A 245 -5.37 -38.42 -8.52
N SER A 246 -5.70 -39.69 -8.74
CA SER A 246 -4.73 -40.70 -9.19
C SER A 246 -4.45 -40.54 -10.70
N HIS A 247 -3.28 -40.97 -11.18
CA HIS A 247 -2.90 -40.90 -12.60
C HIS A 247 -2.13 -42.15 -13.04
N THR A 248 -2.14 -42.42 -14.35
CA THR A 248 -1.60 -43.65 -14.95
C THR A 248 -0.45 -43.41 -15.95
N SER A 249 -0.03 -42.16 -16.18
CA SER A 249 0.98 -41.74 -17.17
C SER A 249 1.95 -40.69 -16.61
N ASP A 250 3.25 -40.82 -16.92
CA ASP A 250 4.33 -39.96 -16.43
C ASP A 250 4.32 -38.52 -17.02
N LEU A 251 3.46 -38.25 -18.01
CA LEU A 251 3.35 -36.95 -18.70
C LEU A 251 2.15 -36.09 -18.26
N ASP A 252 1.31 -36.56 -17.34
CA ASP A 252 0.09 -35.87 -16.91
C ASP A 252 0.29 -35.00 -15.64
N THR A 253 -0.52 -33.96 -15.45
CA THR A 253 -0.47 -33.09 -14.25
C THR A 253 -1.85 -32.74 -13.71
N VAL A 254 -2.01 -32.80 -12.39
CA VAL A 254 -3.29 -32.55 -11.69
C VAL A 254 -3.73 -31.07 -11.79
N ASN A 255 -2.80 -30.12 -11.95
CA ASN A 255 -3.15 -28.71 -12.14
C ASN A 255 -3.83 -28.42 -13.49
N ALA A 256 -3.65 -29.27 -14.50
CA ALA A 256 -4.33 -29.14 -15.79
C ALA A 256 -5.86 -29.33 -15.70
N ILE A 257 -6.35 -29.86 -14.57
CA ILE A 257 -7.78 -29.94 -14.27
C ILE A 257 -8.34 -28.54 -13.93
N GLY A 258 -7.51 -27.67 -13.36
CA GLY A 258 -7.90 -26.35 -12.87
C GLY A 258 -7.23 -25.16 -13.56
N ASP A 259 -6.36 -25.41 -14.55
CA ASP A 259 -5.63 -24.36 -15.27
C ASP A 259 -6.40 -23.81 -16.49
N GLY A 260 -7.46 -24.51 -16.91
CA GLY A 260 -8.41 -24.06 -17.94
C GLY A 260 -7.82 -23.99 -19.36
N LYS A 261 -6.68 -24.63 -19.62
CA LYS A 261 -6.02 -24.52 -20.93
C LYS A 261 -6.53 -25.56 -21.91
N GLU A 262 -7.00 -25.11 -23.08
CA GLU A 262 -7.42 -25.98 -24.18
C GLU A 262 -6.38 -26.01 -25.32
N PRO A 263 -6.15 -27.19 -25.94
CA PRO A 263 -5.24 -27.29 -27.07
C PRO A 263 -5.86 -26.71 -28.34
N GLU A 264 -5.08 -25.93 -29.07
CA GLU A 264 -5.47 -25.34 -30.36
C GLU A 264 -5.69 -26.38 -31.48
N TRP A 265 -5.16 -27.61 -31.32
CA TRP A 265 -5.28 -28.71 -32.28
C TRP A 265 -5.61 -30.02 -31.57
N SER A 266 -6.35 -30.92 -32.23
CA SER A 266 -6.78 -32.22 -31.69
C SER A 266 -5.63 -33.17 -31.32
N SER A 267 -4.41 -32.89 -31.77
CA SER A 267 -3.21 -33.65 -31.38
C SER A 267 -2.79 -33.41 -29.93
N GLY A 268 -3.21 -32.32 -29.27
CA GLY A 268 -3.04 -32.11 -27.83
C GLY A 268 -1.60 -31.85 -27.34
N ASN A 269 -0.62 -31.73 -28.24
CA ASN A 269 0.81 -31.78 -27.90
C ASN A 269 1.41 -30.45 -27.39
N LYS A 270 0.60 -29.40 -27.18
CA LYS A 270 1.10 -28.04 -26.89
C LYS A 270 0.48 -27.36 -25.65
N VAL A 271 -0.34 -28.07 -24.89
CA VAL A 271 -0.82 -27.62 -23.57
C VAL A 271 -0.75 -28.77 -22.56
N PRO A 272 -0.57 -28.48 -21.26
CA PRO A 272 -0.64 -29.46 -20.17
C PRO A 272 -2.01 -30.16 -20.11
N ARG A 273 -2.06 -31.41 -19.61
CA ARG A 273 -3.30 -32.23 -19.58
C ARG A 273 -3.39 -33.16 -18.37
N TRP A 274 -4.60 -33.68 -18.11
CA TRP A 274 -4.88 -34.77 -17.16
C TRP A 274 -5.87 -35.80 -17.76
N THR A 275 -5.63 -37.11 -17.59
CA THR A 275 -6.49 -38.17 -18.16
C THR A 275 -6.95 -39.23 -17.13
N SER A 276 -8.19 -39.76 -17.28
CA SER A 276 -8.89 -40.59 -16.27
C SER A 276 -9.04 -42.10 -16.58
N ARG A 277 -8.34 -42.67 -17.57
CA ARG A 277 -8.59 -44.06 -18.03
C ARG A 277 -7.90 -45.14 -17.16
N PRO A 278 -8.55 -46.29 -16.89
CA PRO A 278 -8.08 -47.28 -15.91
C PRO A 278 -7.02 -48.28 -16.43
N GLN A 279 -6.51 -48.12 -17.65
CA GLN A 279 -5.46 -49.01 -18.17
C GLN A 279 -4.15 -48.24 -18.29
N LYS A 280 -3.06 -48.85 -17.81
CA LYS A 280 -1.71 -48.36 -18.12
C LYS A 280 -1.51 -48.42 -19.62
N GLY A 281 -0.99 -47.32 -20.17
CA GLY A 281 -0.59 -47.25 -21.58
C GLY A 281 0.44 -48.31 -21.94
#